data_AF-A0A7S7PQL4-F1
#
_entry.id   AF-A0A7S7PQL4-F1
#
_cell.length_a   1.000
_cell.length_b   1.000
_cell.length_c   1.000
_cell.angle_alpha   90.00
_cell.angle_beta   90.00
_cell.angle_gamma   90.00
#
_symmetry.space_group_name_H-M   'P 1'
#
loop_
_entity.id
_entity.type
_entity.pdbx_description
1 polymer ?
#
loop_
_entity_poly.entity_id
_entity_poly.type
_entity_poly.pdbx_seq_one_letter_code
_entity_poly.pdbx_strand_id
1 'polypeptide(L)'
;MNVTPMHTVFSLLRDGKKIEAIAVFRRTYGCGLKEAKDAIEALIDIMAPPSSQPTEYVVISRHEGDSDYEVMRTYGKGSALYDANCIVDVREEVIVAAVIAQSVVTRAMKEVA
;
A
#
# COMPACT_ATOMS: atom_id res chain seq x y z
N MET A 1 28.53 0.91 23.69
CA MET A 1 27.55 -0.17 23.42
C MET A 1 27.77 -0.64 21.99
N ASN A 2 28.00 -1.93 21.75
CA ASN A 2 28.15 -2.47 20.39
C ASN A 2 26.78 -2.49 19.71
N VAL A 3 26.47 -1.48 18.92
CA VAL A 3 25.20 -1.39 18.18
C VAL A 3 25.24 -2.42 17.05
N THR A 4 24.29 -3.34 17.01
CA THR A 4 24.24 -4.37 15.97
C THR A 4 23.85 -3.74 14.63
N PRO A 5 24.30 -4.28 13.48
CA PRO A 5 23.96 -3.74 12.17
C PRO A 5 22.45 -3.63 11.93
N MET A 6 21.67 -4.61 12.41
CA MET A 6 20.21 -4.58 12.32
C MET A 6 19.58 -3.45 13.14
N HIS A 7 20.13 -3.12 14.32
CA HIS A 7 19.65 -1.98 15.10
C HIS A 7 19.85 -0.67 14.34
N THR A 8 20.98 -0.52 13.63
CA THR A 8 21.24 0.63 12.76
C THR A 8 20.25 0.69 11.59
N VAL A 9 19.97 -0.45 10.94
CA VAL A 9 18.95 -0.54 9.88
C VAL A 9 17.59 -0.05 10.40
N PHE A 10 17.12 -0.57 11.53
CA PHE A 10 15.83 -0.15 12.10
C PHE A 10 15.78 1.34 12.44
N SER A 11 16.88 1.90 12.96
CA SER A 11 16.96 3.33 13.28
C SER A 11 16.86 4.18 12.02
N LEU A 12 17.58 3.81 10.95
CA LEU A 12 17.51 4.49 9.65
C LEU A 12 16.12 4.41 9.03
N LEU A 13 15.44 3.27 9.15
CA LEU A 13 14.08 3.11 8.64
C LEU A 13 13.06 4.00 9.38
N ARG A 14 13.17 4.13 10.71
CA ARG A 14 12.34 5.05 11.49
C ARG A 14 12.57 6.52 11.10
N ASP A 15 13.80 6.87 10.75
CA ASP A 15 14.17 8.21 10.28
C ASP A 15 13.80 8.46 8.80
N GLY A 16 13.19 7.50 8.09
CA GLY A 16 12.88 7.61 6.66
C GLY A 16 14.09 7.49 5.73
N LYS A 17 15.27 7.11 6.24
CA LYS A 17 16.54 6.99 5.51
C LYS A 17 16.68 5.62 4.84
N LYS A 18 15.78 5.35 3.87
CA LYS A 18 15.66 4.04 3.21
C LYS A 18 16.93 3.64 2.45
N ILE A 19 17.59 4.57 1.76
CA ILE A 19 18.76 4.28 0.93
C ILE A 19 19.94 3.85 1.81
N GLU A 20 20.14 4.54 2.94
CA GLU A 20 21.16 4.24 3.93
C GLU A 20 20.89 2.90 4.61
N ALA A 21 19.63 2.58 4.91
CA ALA A 21 19.24 1.27 5.45
C ALA A 21 19.59 0.13 4.47
N ILE A 22 19.29 0.32 3.17
CA ILE A 22 19.66 -0.63 2.10
C ILE A 22 21.18 -0.80 2.03
N ALA A 23 21.94 0.30 2.11
CA ALA A 23 23.41 0.25 2.07
C ALA A 23 24.00 -0.52 3.26
N VAL A 24 23.49 -0.30 4.47
CA VAL A 24 23.92 -1.03 5.68
C VAL A 24 23.57 -2.51 5.59
N PHE A 25 22.33 -2.84 5.19
CA PHE A 25 21.88 -4.22 5.05
C PHE A 25 22.72 -4.96 4.01
N ARG A 26 22.90 -4.36 2.82
CA ARG A 26 23.71 -4.92 1.75
C ARG A 26 25.16 -5.20 2.18
N ARG A 27 25.81 -4.26 2.86
CA ARG A 27 27.20 -4.42 3.32
C ARG A 27 27.34 -5.51 4.40
N THR A 28 26.32 -5.64 5.26
CA THR A 28 26.34 -6.59 6.37
C THR A 28 26.11 -8.02 5.89
N TYR A 29 25.18 -8.22 4.96
CA TYR A 29 24.77 -9.55 4.50
C TYR A 29 25.36 -9.97 3.15
N GLY A 30 26.11 -9.08 2.48
CA GLY A 30 26.81 -9.37 1.24
C GLY A 30 25.90 -9.64 0.04
N CYS A 31 24.64 -9.21 0.07
CA CYS A 31 23.67 -9.44 -0.99
C CYS A 31 23.78 -8.42 -2.14
N GLY A 32 23.10 -8.70 -3.26
CA GLY A 32 22.96 -7.75 -4.35
C GLY A 32 22.04 -6.58 -3.99
N LEU A 33 22.03 -5.55 -4.84
CA LEU A 33 21.23 -4.34 -4.59
C LEU A 33 19.72 -4.63 -4.62
N LYS A 34 19.29 -5.53 -5.52
CA LYS A 34 17.89 -5.92 -5.64
C LYS A 34 17.43 -6.64 -4.37
N GLU A 35 18.19 -7.63 -3.93
CA GLU A 35 17.90 -8.42 -2.73
C GLU A 35 17.89 -7.55 -1.47
N ALA A 36 18.83 -6.62 -1.36
CA ALA A 36 18.87 -5.67 -0.24
C ALA A 36 17.65 -4.75 -0.23
N LYS A 37 17.26 -4.24 -1.41
CA LYS A 37 16.06 -3.41 -1.57
C LYS A 37 14.81 -4.19 -1.17
N ASP A 38 14.64 -5.39 -1.71
CA ASP A 38 13.46 -6.23 -1.48
C ASP A 38 13.35 -6.61 0.01
N ALA A 39 14.46 -6.94 0.67
CA ALA A 39 14.48 -7.22 2.11
C ALA A 39 14.10 -6.01 2.97
N ILE A 40 14.61 -4.83 2.62
CA ILE A 40 14.28 -3.57 3.33
C ILE A 40 12.81 -3.17 3.09
N GLU A 41 12.29 -3.36 1.88
CA GLU A 41 10.88 -3.11 1.59
C GLU A 41 9.97 -4.01 2.42
N ALA A 42 10.27 -5.30 2.51
CA ALA A 42 9.53 -6.22 3.38
C ALA A 42 9.60 -5.82 4.87
N LEU A 43 10.76 -5.35 5.34
CA LEU A 43 10.91 -4.85 6.72
C LEU A 43 10.06 -3.60 6.96
N ILE A 44 10.02 -2.65 6.02
CA ILE A 44 9.18 -1.46 6.10
C ILE A 44 7.70 -1.85 6.18
N ASP A 45 7.27 -2.79 5.35
CA ASP A 45 5.89 -3.27 5.36
C ASP A 45 5.52 -3.86 6.73
N ILE A 46 6.38 -4.70 7.31
CA ILE A 46 6.14 -5.28 8.65
C ILE A 46 6.13 -4.22 9.76
N MET A 47 6.92 -3.15 9.62
CA MET A 47 7.03 -2.08 10.62
C MET A 47 5.90 -1.04 10.51
N ALA A 48 5.20 -0.96 9.38
CA ALA A 48 4.06 -0.08 9.23
C ALA A 48 2.93 -0.56 10.17
N PRO A 49 2.27 0.34 10.92
CA PRO A 49 1.12 -0.08 11.71
C PRO A 49 0.05 -0.66 10.76
N PRO A 50 -0.70 -1.69 11.19
CA PRO A 50 -1.67 -2.38 10.33
C PRO A 50 -2.75 -1.45 9.75
N SER A 51 -2.97 -0.29 10.39
CA SER A 51 -3.86 0.77 9.88
C SER A 51 -3.32 1.55 8.68
N SER A 52 -2.03 1.40 8.34
CA SER A 52 -1.39 2.07 7.20
C SER A 52 -1.27 1.19 5.96
N GLN A 53 -1.46 -0.12 6.10
CA GLN A 53 -1.52 -1.01 4.95
C GLN A 53 -2.95 -1.05 4.41
N PRO A 54 -3.16 -0.86 3.11
CA PRO A 54 -4.49 -1.00 2.54
C PRO A 54 -4.99 -2.43 2.71
N THR A 55 -6.09 -2.62 3.43
CA THR A 55 -6.73 -3.94 3.60
C THR A 55 -7.44 -4.39 2.32
N GLU A 56 -7.73 -3.44 1.45
CA GLU A 56 -8.53 -3.60 0.24
C GLU A 56 -8.14 -2.47 -0.74
N TYR A 57 -8.35 -2.72 -2.03
CA TYR A 57 -8.31 -1.69 -3.05
C TYR A 57 -9.68 -1.59 -3.69
N VAL A 58 -10.05 -0.40 -4.13
CA VAL A 58 -11.27 -0.18 -4.91
C VAL A 58 -10.92 0.46 -6.25
N VAL A 59 -11.60 -0.02 -7.29
CA VAL A 59 -11.63 0.63 -8.60
C VAL A 59 -12.93 1.43 -8.66
N ILE A 60 -12.80 2.74 -8.74
CA ILE A 60 -13.91 3.68 -8.86
C ILE A 60 -13.93 4.15 -10.30
N SER A 61 -15.06 4.07 -10.99
CA SER A 61 -15.14 4.46 -12.41
C SER A 61 -16.44 5.16 -12.75
N ARG A 62 -16.42 6.02 -13.78
CA ARG A 62 -17.59 6.73 -14.30
C ARG A 62 -17.76 6.46 -15.79
N HIS A 63 -18.98 6.15 -16.21
CA HIS A 63 -19.32 6.04 -17.63
C HIS A 63 -19.45 7.43 -18.26
N GLU A 64 -19.17 7.55 -19.56
CA GLU A 64 -19.33 8.81 -20.28
C GLU A 64 -20.78 9.29 -20.25
N GLY A 65 -21.00 10.53 -19.80
CA GLY A 65 -22.32 11.13 -19.71
C GLY A 65 -23.16 10.68 -18.50
N ASP A 66 -22.61 9.83 -17.64
CA ASP A 66 -23.19 9.48 -16.35
C ASP A 66 -22.60 10.37 -15.24
N SER A 67 -23.41 10.71 -14.24
CA SER A 67 -22.95 11.41 -13.04
C SER A 67 -22.55 10.44 -11.92
N ASP A 68 -23.00 9.19 -11.99
CA ASP A 68 -22.80 8.22 -10.94
C ASP A 68 -21.49 7.45 -11.09
N TYR A 69 -20.83 7.19 -9.96
CA TYR A 69 -19.62 6.36 -9.91
C TYR A 69 -19.97 4.91 -9.55
N GLU A 70 -19.40 3.97 -10.29
CA GLU A 70 -19.38 2.56 -9.95
C GLU A 70 -18.14 2.25 -9.11
N VAL A 71 -18.30 1.45 -8.05
CA VAL A 71 -17.22 1.02 -7.17
C VAL A 71 -17.08 -0.49 -7.20
N MET A 72 -15.93 -0.98 -7.65
CA MET A 72 -15.56 -2.38 -7.61
C MET A 72 -14.49 -2.62 -6.53
N ARG A 73 -14.71 -3.62 -5.69
CA ARG A 73 -13.82 -4.02 -4.59
C ARG A 73 -12.90 -5.15 -5.01
N THR A 74 -11.63 -5.05 -4.65
CA THR A 74 -10.60 -5.98 -5.12
C THR A 74 -9.48 -6.14 -4.09
N TYR A 75 -8.81 -7.30 -4.12
CA TYR A 75 -7.79 -7.66 -3.16
C TYR A 75 -6.40 -7.49 -3.77
N GLY A 76 -5.61 -6.61 -3.16
CA GLY A 76 -4.24 -6.33 -3.57
C GLY A 76 -4.13 -5.34 -4.73
N LYS A 77 -3.04 -4.56 -4.71
CA LYS A 77 -2.79 -3.48 -5.67
C LYS A 77 -2.72 -3.96 -7.12
N GLY A 78 -2.12 -5.13 -7.36
CA GLY A 78 -1.94 -5.67 -8.70
C GLY A 78 -3.25 -6.02 -9.39
N SER A 79 -4.20 -6.65 -8.68
CA SER A 79 -5.52 -6.95 -9.21
C SER A 79 -6.28 -5.66 -9.52
N ALA A 80 -6.24 -4.68 -8.62
CA ALA A 80 -6.90 -3.40 -8.85
C ALA A 80 -6.38 -2.64 -10.08
N LEU A 81 -5.06 -2.65 -10.29
CA LEU A 81 -4.46 -2.05 -11.48
C LEU A 81 -4.83 -2.82 -12.75
N TYR A 82 -4.86 -4.15 -12.69
CA TYR A 82 -5.29 -4.98 -13.82
C TYR A 82 -6.74 -4.66 -14.22
N ASP A 83 -7.64 -4.67 -13.24
CA ASP A 83 -9.06 -4.38 -13.42
C ASP A 83 -9.30 -2.96 -13.96
N ALA A 84 -8.59 -1.97 -13.43
CA ALA A 84 -8.66 -0.58 -13.91
C ALA A 84 -8.19 -0.46 -15.37
N ASN A 85 -7.08 -1.12 -15.73
CA ASN A 85 -6.57 -1.12 -17.10
C ASN A 85 -7.54 -1.78 -18.09
N CYS A 86 -8.37 -2.73 -17.66
CA CYS A 86 -9.38 -3.33 -18.54
C CYS A 86 -10.52 -2.37 -18.92
N ILE A 87 -10.73 -1.28 -18.17
CA ILE A 87 -11.86 -0.37 -18.38
C ILE A 87 -11.44 1.06 -18.71
N VAL A 88 -10.14 1.40 -18.62
CA VAL A 88 -9.65 2.78 -18.78
C VAL A 88 -9.97 3.41 -20.14
N ASP A 89 -10.06 2.60 -21.20
CA ASP A 89 -10.34 3.10 -22.55
C ASP A 89 -11.84 3.34 -22.81
N VAL A 90 -12.73 2.85 -21.94
CA VAL A 90 -14.19 2.90 -22.13
C VAL A 90 -14.93 3.64 -21.00
N ARG A 91 -14.17 4.25 -20.08
CA ARG A 91 -14.70 5.03 -18.96
C ARG A 91 -14.17 6.45 -19.06
N GLU A 92 -15.01 7.40 -18.69
CA GLU A 92 -14.62 8.81 -18.64
C GLU A 92 -13.57 9.06 -17.55
N GLU A 93 -13.68 8.32 -16.44
CA GLU A 93 -12.75 8.38 -15.33
C GLU A 93 -12.59 6.99 -14.69
N VAL A 94 -11.36 6.64 -14.32
CA VAL A 94 -11.01 5.42 -13.57
C VAL A 94 -9.98 5.76 -12.51
N ILE A 95 -10.29 5.42 -11.25
CA ILE A 95 -9.47 5.70 -10.07
C ILE A 95 -9.20 4.38 -9.34
N VAL A 96 -7.94 4.11 -9.02
CA VAL A 96 -7.57 3.03 -8.08
C VAL A 96 -7.27 3.65 -6.72
N ALA A 97 -8.08 3.32 -5.73
CA ALA A 97 -7.93 3.83 -4.37
C ALA A 97 -7.59 2.71 -3.37
N ALA A 98 -6.71 3.02 -2.44
CA ALA A 98 -6.35 2.17 -1.31
C ALA A 98 -7.31 2.40 -0.14
N VAL A 99 -7.92 1.35 0.40
CA VAL A 99 -8.79 1.43 1.57
C VAL A 99 -7.94 1.26 2.83
N ILE A 100 -7.66 2.38 3.49
CA ILE A 100 -6.90 2.43 4.75
C ILE A 100 -7.80 2.50 6.01
N ALA A 101 -9.12 2.60 5.81
CA ALA A 101 -10.11 2.61 6.86
C ALA A 101 -11.40 1.94 6.37
N GLN A 102 -12.02 1.10 7.20
CA GLN A 102 -13.33 0.52 6.93
C GLN A 102 -14.43 1.32 7.64
N SER A 103 -15.56 1.55 6.97
CA SER A 103 -16.73 2.17 7.58
C SER A 103 -17.26 1.29 8.71
N VAL A 104 -17.49 1.87 9.89
CA VAL A 104 -18.00 1.18 11.08
C VAL A 104 -19.53 1.29 11.22
N VAL A 105 -20.21 1.97 10.28
CA VAL A 105 -21.66 2.19 10.35
C VAL A 105 -22.38 0.99 9.74
N THR A 106 -22.86 0.10 10.61
CA THR A 106 -23.73 -1.01 10.24
C THR A 106 -25.19 -0.57 10.19
N ARG A 107 -26.04 -1.39 9.55
CA ARG A 107 -27.48 -1.17 9.33
C ARG A 107 -28.28 -0.77 10.59
N ALA A 108 -27.75 -0.98 11.79
CA ALA A 108 -28.36 -0.60 13.07
C ALA A 108 -28.44 0.91 13.34
N MET A 109 -27.70 1.77 12.62
CA MET A 109 -27.76 3.23 12.82
C MET A 109 -28.78 3.95 11.92
N LYS A 110 -29.54 3.22 11.08
CA LYS A 110 -30.59 3.78 10.21
C LYS A 110 -31.94 4.01 10.89
N GLU A 111 -32.14 3.54 12.12
CA GLU A 111 -33.45 3.63 12.81
C GLU A 111 -33.58 4.81 13.79
N VAL A 112 -32.59 5.72 13.88
CA VAL A 112 -32.63 6.85 14.83
C VAL A 112 -32.33 8.21 14.16
N ALA A 113 -32.81 8.42 12.93
CA ALA A 113 -32.81 9.73 12.29
C ALA A 113 -34.21 10.07 11.76
#